data_AF-A0A2A6CX90-F1
#
_entry.id   AF-A0A2A6CX90-F1
#
_cell.length_a   1.000
_cell.length_b   1.000
_cell.length_c   1.000
_cell.angle_alpha   90.00
_cell.angle_beta   90.00
_cell.angle_gamma   90.00
#
_symmetry.space_group_name_H-M   'P 1'
#
loop_
_entity.id
_entity.type
_entity.pdbx_description
1 polymer ?
#
loop_
_entity_poly.entity_id
_entity_poly.type
_entity_poly.pdbx_seq_one_letter_code
_entity_poly.pdbx_strand_id
1 'polypeptide(L)'
;MATEWEKYTTVRFNHSELISISWIISLVLVRTPSHLQASIAYFFLIFGIKLFMKNRIPEAMKMRRKVSSPFREPFDLQRPLNIWNAILALFSTLGFLFMAPDFFGTLWSGGFRATYCNLNGIMEGTPGIWTFVFFLSKLAEFTDTFFIVLRKKPLMFLHWYHHILTLLYAEGMLTTLIVCLCLTTTLHADDIDTRLVSATSTSTLTSTIGSSSLSSANTSSSSLIDVKEELLKIATTCLSPKDFELLTGNVLRHGVVRMFIHTLIEESVETIGLRELRTALKLPPPAPWQPRNRTEPTEHELASASTIEEYYKLREPRSKMGSLDSEYLFEHNVATAIAYLNKRLPSIQTVFRRAFEELCPSAPKVLNKKAIDSMIEAFHATLTSINNATSKMLRKYECQDV
;
A
#
# COMPACT_ATOMS: atom_id res chain seq x y z
N MET A 1 49.38 -31.07 -32.84
CA MET A 1 48.58 -29.87 -32.56
C MET A 1 47.11 -30.26 -32.68
N ALA A 2 46.59 -30.95 -31.66
CA ALA A 2 45.18 -31.24 -31.54
C ALA A 2 44.52 -30.02 -30.89
N THR A 3 43.52 -29.48 -31.57
CA THR A 3 42.91 -28.19 -31.26
C THR A 3 41.95 -28.30 -30.08
N GLU A 4 42.04 -27.33 -29.18
CA GLU A 4 41.31 -27.03 -27.92
C GLU A 4 39.76 -27.08 -27.94
N TRP A 5 39.14 -27.66 -28.96
CA TRP A 5 37.69 -27.62 -29.19
C TRP A 5 36.89 -28.78 -28.58
N GLU A 6 37.52 -29.90 -28.19
CA GLU A 6 36.79 -31.02 -27.56
C GLU A 6 36.38 -30.77 -26.10
N LYS A 7 36.92 -29.73 -25.44
CA LYS A 7 36.57 -29.40 -24.05
C LYS A 7 35.19 -28.75 -23.89
N TYR A 8 34.56 -28.30 -24.99
CA TYR A 8 33.33 -27.50 -24.96
C TYR A 8 32.08 -28.19 -25.54
N THR A 9 32.17 -29.46 -25.98
CA THR A 9 31.07 -30.11 -26.72
C THR A 9 30.36 -31.25 -26.00
N THR A 10 30.56 -31.48 -24.69
CA THR A 10 29.76 -32.49 -23.96
C THR A 10 29.37 -32.04 -22.56
N VAL A 11 28.38 -31.13 -22.47
CA VAL A 11 27.56 -31.05 -21.26
C VAL A 11 26.61 -32.25 -21.29
N ARG A 12 26.98 -33.35 -20.63
CA ARG A 12 26.03 -34.44 -20.33
C ARG A 12 25.22 -34.02 -19.12
N PHE A 13 23.97 -33.64 -19.32
CA PHE A 13 23.03 -33.50 -18.21
C PHE A 13 22.74 -34.88 -17.63
N ASN A 14 22.92 -35.02 -16.32
CA ASN A 14 22.61 -36.26 -15.61
C ASN A 14 21.09 -36.51 -15.68
N HIS A 15 20.67 -37.73 -16.01
CA HIS A 15 19.24 -38.06 -16.14
C HIS A 15 18.46 -37.78 -14.85
N SER A 16 19.10 -37.90 -13.67
CA SER A 16 18.49 -37.54 -12.38
C SER A 16 18.35 -36.03 -12.18
N GLU A 17 19.24 -35.20 -12.73
CA GLU A 17 19.12 -33.74 -12.68
C GLU A 17 18.06 -33.21 -13.65
N LEU A 18 17.91 -33.84 -14.83
CA LEU A 18 16.82 -33.52 -15.76
C LEU A 18 15.45 -33.89 -15.19
N ILE A 19 15.35 -34.99 -14.43
CA ILE A 19 14.13 -35.36 -13.71
C ILE A 19 13.88 -34.38 -12.55
N SER A 20 14.90 -33.96 -11.81
CA SER A 20 14.80 -32.93 -10.76
C SER A 20 14.34 -31.57 -11.32
N ILE A 21 14.92 -31.13 -12.43
CA ILE A 21 14.51 -29.89 -13.13
C ILE A 21 13.09 -30.05 -13.68
N SER A 22 12.72 -31.21 -14.22
CA SER A 22 11.35 -31.49 -14.66
C SER A 22 10.35 -31.49 -13.51
N TRP A 23 10.73 -31.99 -12.33
CA TRP A 23 9.91 -31.96 -11.12
C TRP A 23 9.83 -30.57 -10.50
N ILE A 24 10.91 -29.78 -10.49
CA ILE A 24 10.91 -28.38 -10.04
C ILE A 24 10.10 -27.52 -11.00
N ILE A 25 10.25 -27.71 -12.31
CA ILE A 25 9.44 -27.04 -13.33
C ILE A 25 7.97 -27.46 -13.18
N SER A 26 7.67 -28.74 -12.92
CA SER A 26 6.29 -29.19 -12.66
C SER A 26 5.73 -28.66 -11.33
N LEU A 27 6.55 -28.56 -10.27
CA LEU A 27 6.15 -28.02 -8.97
C LEU A 27 5.94 -26.50 -9.00
N VAL A 28 6.76 -25.79 -9.78
CA VAL A 28 6.62 -24.36 -10.06
C VAL A 28 5.44 -24.11 -11.00
N LEU A 29 5.24 -24.90 -12.05
CA LEU A 29 4.10 -24.79 -12.97
C LEU A 29 2.75 -25.28 -12.38
N VAL A 30 2.75 -26.03 -11.28
CA VAL A 30 1.50 -26.43 -10.59
C VAL A 30 1.14 -25.48 -9.45
N ARG A 31 2.10 -24.70 -8.92
CA ARG A 31 1.89 -23.79 -7.77
C ARG A 31 2.01 -22.31 -8.10
N THR A 32 2.47 -21.94 -9.29
CA THR A 32 2.44 -20.55 -9.76
C THR A 32 1.04 -20.20 -10.26
N PRO A 33 0.49 -19.02 -9.92
CA PRO A 33 -0.80 -18.61 -10.43
C PRO A 33 -0.76 -18.47 -11.97
N SER A 34 -1.86 -18.82 -12.63
CA SER A 34 -2.00 -18.96 -14.09
C SER A 34 -1.49 -17.75 -14.89
N HIS A 35 -1.69 -16.53 -14.39
CA HIS A 35 -1.20 -15.29 -15.02
C HIS A 35 0.33 -15.20 -15.08
N LEU A 36 1.03 -15.71 -14.06
CA LEU A 36 2.48 -15.68 -14.02
C LEU A 36 3.06 -16.62 -15.07
N GLN A 37 2.44 -17.80 -15.22
CA GLN A 37 2.80 -18.76 -16.27
C GLN A 37 2.55 -18.18 -17.66
N ALA A 38 1.40 -17.56 -17.88
CA ALA A 38 1.07 -16.89 -19.14
C ALA A 38 2.06 -15.77 -19.47
N SER A 39 2.47 -14.96 -18.47
CA SER A 39 3.45 -13.88 -18.64
C SER A 39 4.85 -14.40 -18.98
N ILE A 40 5.29 -15.46 -18.30
CA ILE A 40 6.58 -16.13 -18.57
C ILE A 40 6.57 -16.74 -19.97
N ALA A 41 5.50 -17.45 -20.33
CA ALA A 41 5.33 -18.05 -21.65
C ALA A 41 5.33 -16.98 -22.75
N TYR A 42 4.58 -15.89 -22.56
CA TYR A 42 4.56 -14.73 -23.46
C TYR A 42 5.96 -14.15 -23.67
N PHE A 43 6.72 -13.93 -22.59
CA PHE A 43 8.08 -13.40 -22.68
C PHE A 43 8.98 -14.28 -23.56
N PHE A 44 9.09 -15.57 -23.23
CA PHE A 44 9.94 -16.49 -24.00
C PHE A 44 9.47 -16.65 -25.44
N LEU A 45 8.16 -16.68 -25.67
CA LEU A 45 7.57 -16.80 -27.01
C LEU A 45 7.86 -15.56 -27.87
N ILE A 46 7.66 -14.35 -27.34
CA ILE A 46 7.90 -13.10 -28.07
C ILE A 46 9.39 -12.91 -28.38
N PHE A 47 10.28 -13.14 -27.40
CA PHE A 47 11.71 -13.01 -27.65
C PHE A 47 12.24 -14.17 -28.53
N GLY A 48 11.68 -15.36 -28.42
CA GLY A 48 11.94 -16.48 -29.32
C GLY A 48 11.56 -16.16 -30.78
N ILE A 49 10.35 -15.65 -31.00
CA ILE A 49 9.89 -15.21 -32.33
C ILE A 49 10.75 -14.03 -32.83
N LYS A 50 11.08 -13.07 -31.97
CA LYS A 50 11.95 -11.95 -32.33
C LYS A 50 13.33 -12.45 -32.78
N LEU A 51 13.93 -13.40 -32.08
CA LEU A 51 15.20 -14.02 -32.45
C LEU A 51 15.09 -14.81 -33.76
N PHE A 52 14.02 -15.59 -33.91
CA PHE A 52 13.72 -16.33 -35.14
C PHE A 52 13.55 -15.40 -36.35
N MET A 53 12.93 -14.24 -36.16
CA MET A 53 12.78 -13.20 -37.16
C MET A 53 14.05 -12.36 -37.38
N LYS A 54 15.07 -12.45 -36.50
CA LYS A 54 16.29 -11.61 -36.48
C LYS A 54 17.40 -12.04 -37.45
N ASN A 55 17.30 -13.17 -38.18
CA ASN A 55 18.35 -13.59 -39.12
C ASN A 55 18.81 -12.41 -40.01
N ARG A 56 20.07 -11.97 -39.77
CA ARG A 56 20.57 -10.59 -39.80
C ARG A 56 21.09 -10.16 -41.17
N ILE A 57 20.80 -8.91 -41.59
CA ILE A 57 21.81 -7.92 -42.05
C ILE A 57 21.30 -6.49 -41.70
N PRO A 58 22.17 -5.59 -41.17
CA PRO A 58 21.90 -4.15 -41.09
C PRO A 58 21.99 -3.47 -42.47
N GLU A 59 21.14 -2.47 -42.75
CA GLU A 59 21.05 -1.72 -44.02
C GLU A 59 22.43 -1.28 -44.61
N ALA A 60 23.45 -1.10 -43.78
CA ALA A 60 24.81 -0.76 -44.17
C ALA A 60 25.57 -1.83 -45.01
N MET A 61 25.07 -3.08 -45.12
CA MET A 61 25.74 -4.14 -45.91
C MET A 61 25.09 -4.42 -47.28
N LYS A 62 24.04 -3.68 -47.67
CA LYS A 62 23.31 -3.87 -48.94
C LYS A 62 24.13 -3.62 -50.21
N MET A 63 25.34 -3.03 -50.11
CA MET A 63 26.10 -2.58 -51.28
C MET A 63 27.19 -3.53 -51.81
N ARG A 64 27.34 -4.78 -51.35
CA ARG A 64 28.50 -5.57 -51.83
C ARG A 64 28.39 -7.07 -52.10
N ARG A 65 27.24 -7.74 -52.04
CA ARG A 65 27.19 -9.14 -52.51
C ARG A 65 25.78 -9.59 -52.85
N LYS A 66 25.60 -10.01 -54.11
CA LYS A 66 24.46 -10.76 -54.62
C LYS A 66 24.51 -12.19 -54.03
N VAL A 67 24.32 -12.29 -52.72
CA VAL A 67 24.24 -13.56 -51.99
C VAL A 67 22.81 -13.70 -51.49
N SER A 68 22.08 -14.64 -52.07
CA SER A 68 20.76 -15.08 -51.60
C SER A 68 20.94 -15.88 -50.32
N SER A 69 21.16 -15.19 -49.20
CA SER A 69 21.08 -15.80 -47.86
C SER A 69 19.61 -16.00 -47.46
N PRO A 70 19.26 -16.93 -46.56
CA PRO A 70 17.88 -17.21 -46.17
C PRO A 70 17.33 -16.06 -45.30
N PHE A 71 17.06 -14.92 -45.93
CA PHE A 71 16.46 -13.74 -45.33
C PHE A 71 14.95 -13.92 -45.28
N ARG A 72 14.37 -13.86 -44.08
CA ARG A 72 12.92 -13.79 -43.92
C ARG A 72 12.48 -12.34 -44.06
N GLU A 73 11.60 -12.04 -44.99
CA GLU A 73 11.02 -10.71 -45.14
C GLU A 73 10.01 -10.41 -44.01
N PRO A 74 9.78 -9.14 -43.64
CA PRO A 74 8.71 -8.79 -42.70
C PRO A 74 7.36 -9.21 -43.30
N PHE A 75 6.49 -9.83 -42.49
CA PHE A 75 5.15 -10.16 -42.96
C PHE A 75 4.32 -8.89 -43.16
N ASP A 76 3.59 -8.79 -44.28
CA ASP A 76 2.58 -7.75 -44.45
C ASP A 76 1.30 -8.13 -43.71
N LEU A 77 1.24 -7.75 -42.44
CA LEU A 77 0.10 -7.98 -41.55
C LEU A 77 -0.73 -6.71 -41.36
N GLN A 78 -0.66 -5.72 -42.26
CA GLN A 78 -1.36 -4.46 -42.07
C GLN A 78 -2.89 -4.64 -42.07
N ARG A 79 -3.44 -5.49 -42.94
CA ARG A 79 -4.89 -5.76 -42.99
C ARG A 79 -5.37 -6.52 -41.75
N PRO A 80 -4.76 -7.65 -41.33
CA PRO A 80 -5.10 -8.31 -40.07
C PRO A 80 -4.95 -7.39 -38.85
N LEU A 81 -3.90 -6.57 -38.79
CA LEU A 81 -3.70 -5.62 -37.70
C LEU A 81 -4.81 -4.55 -37.65
N ASN A 82 -5.21 -4.01 -38.80
CA ASN A 82 -6.31 -3.04 -38.85
C ASN A 82 -7.63 -3.65 -38.38
N ILE A 83 -7.92 -4.90 -38.79
CA ILE A 83 -9.11 -5.65 -38.33
C ILE A 83 -9.04 -5.88 -36.81
N TRP A 84 -7.89 -6.32 -36.32
CA TRP A 84 -7.65 -6.53 -34.89
C TRP A 84 -7.86 -5.25 -34.07
N ASN A 85 -7.29 -4.13 -34.51
CA ASN A 85 -7.49 -2.84 -33.86
C ASN A 85 -8.95 -2.39 -33.89
N ALA A 86 -9.70 -2.69 -34.96
CA ALA A 86 -11.13 -2.38 -35.04
C ALA A 86 -11.94 -3.24 -34.06
N ILE A 87 -11.59 -4.52 -33.89
CA ILE A 87 -12.21 -5.41 -32.90
C ILE A 87 -11.94 -4.90 -31.49
N LEU A 88 -10.69 -4.54 -31.15
CA LEU A 88 -10.35 -3.98 -29.86
C LEU A 88 -11.08 -2.65 -29.60
N ALA A 89 -11.16 -1.75 -30.59
CA ALA A 89 -11.90 -0.50 -30.45
C ALA A 89 -13.39 -0.71 -30.19
N LEU A 90 -14.02 -1.65 -30.91
CA LEU A 90 -15.42 -2.01 -30.68
C LEU A 90 -15.62 -2.61 -29.29
N PHE A 91 -14.75 -3.54 -28.89
CA PHE A 91 -14.77 -4.15 -27.56
C PHE A 91 -14.65 -3.11 -26.46
N SER A 92 -13.69 -2.18 -26.55
CA SER A 92 -13.51 -1.10 -25.59
C SER A 92 -14.71 -0.15 -25.55
N THR A 93 -15.29 0.17 -26.71
CA THR A 93 -16.48 1.05 -26.79
C THR A 93 -17.68 0.40 -26.11
N LEU A 94 -17.95 -0.87 -26.40
CA LEU A 94 -19.05 -1.60 -25.77
C LEU A 94 -18.80 -1.75 -24.26
N GLY A 95 -17.60 -2.11 -23.84
CA GLY A 95 -17.23 -2.18 -22.43
C GLY A 95 -17.50 -0.88 -21.69
N PHE A 96 -17.15 0.26 -22.30
CA PHE A 96 -17.50 1.57 -21.76
C PHE A 96 -19.02 1.78 -21.66
N LEU A 97 -19.78 1.51 -22.73
CA LEU A 97 -21.23 1.74 -22.75
C LEU A 97 -21.99 0.92 -21.69
N PHE A 98 -21.52 -0.30 -21.39
CA PHE A 98 -22.15 -1.16 -20.40
C PHE A 98 -21.68 -0.91 -18.96
N MET A 99 -20.43 -0.45 -18.76
CA MET A 99 -19.88 -0.15 -17.44
C MET A 99 -20.18 1.30 -16.98
N ALA A 100 -20.33 2.23 -17.92
CA ALA A 100 -20.51 3.65 -17.64
C ALA A 100 -21.76 3.97 -16.80
N PRO A 101 -22.95 3.40 -17.05
CA PRO A 101 -24.14 3.70 -16.25
C PRO A 101 -23.95 3.39 -14.76
N ASP A 102 -23.31 2.27 -14.44
CA ASP A 102 -23.07 1.85 -13.06
C ASP A 102 -21.98 2.68 -12.39
N PHE A 103 -20.93 3.02 -13.15
CA PHE A 103 -19.89 3.93 -12.68
C PHE A 103 -20.44 5.33 -12.39
N PHE A 104 -21.17 5.91 -13.34
CA PHE A 104 -21.76 7.25 -13.19
C PHE A 104 -22.89 7.26 -12.16
N GLY A 105 -23.66 6.17 -12.03
CA GLY A 105 -24.65 5.99 -10.98
C GLY A 105 -24.01 5.99 -9.59
N THR A 106 -22.90 5.26 -9.41
CA THR A 106 -22.14 5.25 -8.16
C THR A 106 -21.50 6.61 -7.88
N LEU A 107 -20.96 7.26 -8.92
CA LEU A 107 -20.36 8.58 -8.82
C LEU A 107 -21.38 9.64 -8.40
N TRP A 108 -22.58 9.60 -8.96
CA TRP A 108 -23.63 10.59 -8.69
C TRP A 108 -24.32 10.37 -7.35
N SER A 109 -24.46 9.12 -6.91
CA SER A 109 -25.12 8.77 -5.65
C SER A 109 -24.20 8.83 -4.42
N GLY A 110 -22.92 8.48 -4.56
CA GLY A 110 -21.97 8.37 -3.44
C GLY A 110 -20.71 9.23 -3.58
N GLY A 111 -20.61 10.03 -4.63
CA GLY A 111 -19.44 10.85 -4.94
C GLY A 111 -18.23 10.04 -5.40
N PHE A 112 -17.12 10.73 -5.67
CA PHE A 112 -15.88 10.09 -6.17
C PHE A 112 -15.33 9.03 -5.22
N ARG A 113 -15.53 9.20 -3.90
CA ARG A 113 -15.09 8.21 -2.92
C ARG A 113 -15.81 6.88 -3.07
N ALA A 114 -17.10 6.91 -3.40
CA ALA A 114 -17.88 5.69 -3.55
C ALA A 114 -17.42 4.85 -4.74
N THR A 115 -16.85 5.44 -5.80
CA THR A 115 -16.45 4.69 -7.00
C THR A 115 -15.31 3.71 -6.75
N TYR A 116 -14.54 3.87 -5.68
CA TYR A 116 -13.46 2.94 -5.29
C TYR A 116 -13.64 2.34 -3.89
N CYS A 117 -14.56 2.86 -3.06
CA CYS A 117 -14.91 2.24 -1.77
C CYS A 117 -16.10 1.28 -1.87
N ASN A 118 -16.97 1.44 -2.87
CA ASN A 118 -18.12 0.56 -3.08
C ASN A 118 -17.77 -0.48 -4.15
N LEU A 119 -17.49 -1.71 -3.71
CA LEU A 119 -17.23 -2.85 -4.58
C LEU A 119 -18.52 -3.60 -4.96
N ASN A 120 -19.66 -3.23 -4.37
CA ASN A 120 -20.93 -3.92 -4.60
C ASN A 120 -21.37 -3.70 -6.05
N GLY A 121 -21.67 -4.79 -6.77
CA GLY A 121 -22.22 -4.73 -8.13
C GLY A 121 -21.20 -4.81 -9.27
N ILE A 122 -19.91 -4.54 -9.06
CA ILE A 122 -18.91 -4.61 -10.15
C ILE A 122 -18.73 -6.05 -10.67
N MET A 123 -18.96 -7.04 -9.80
CA MET A 123 -18.84 -8.47 -10.11
C MET A 123 -20.20 -9.15 -10.32
N GLU A 124 -21.30 -8.40 -10.30
CA GLU A 124 -22.66 -8.93 -10.42
C GLU A 124 -23.32 -8.43 -11.72
N GLY A 125 -24.24 -9.21 -12.26
CA GLY A 125 -25.01 -8.83 -13.45
C GLY A 125 -24.16 -8.48 -14.68
N THR A 126 -24.59 -7.47 -15.43
CA THR A 126 -23.93 -7.01 -16.66
C THR A 126 -22.50 -6.47 -16.43
N PRO A 127 -22.21 -5.66 -15.40
CA PRO A 127 -20.84 -5.24 -15.09
C PRO A 127 -19.90 -6.38 -14.78
N GLY A 128 -20.37 -7.42 -14.07
CA GLY A 128 -19.57 -8.60 -13.78
C GLY A 128 -19.12 -9.34 -15.04
N ILE A 129 -20.02 -9.49 -16.02
CA ILE A 129 -19.70 -10.10 -17.33
C ILE A 129 -18.66 -9.25 -18.07
N TRP A 130 -18.85 -7.93 -18.13
CA TRP A 130 -17.90 -7.04 -18.81
C TRP A 130 -16.54 -6.97 -18.12
N THR A 131 -16.52 -7.05 -16.79
CA THR A 131 -15.29 -7.14 -15.99
C THR A 131 -14.55 -8.44 -16.25
N PHE A 132 -15.27 -9.58 -16.33
CA PHE A 132 -14.68 -10.86 -16.69
C PHE A 132 -14.08 -10.87 -18.10
N VAL A 133 -14.83 -10.39 -19.11
CA VAL A 133 -14.33 -10.34 -20.49
C VAL A 133 -13.21 -9.31 -20.64
N PHE A 134 -13.21 -8.22 -19.85
CA PHE A 134 -12.08 -7.29 -19.77
C PHE A 134 -10.80 -7.98 -19.30
N PHE A 135 -10.87 -8.86 -18.31
CA PHE A 135 -9.70 -9.66 -17.89
C PHE A 135 -9.22 -10.59 -19.01
N LEU A 136 -10.13 -11.28 -19.69
CA LEU A 136 -9.78 -12.12 -20.86
C LEU A 136 -9.14 -11.29 -21.99
N SER A 137 -9.54 -10.04 -22.17
CA SER A 137 -8.97 -9.16 -23.20
C SER A 137 -7.48 -8.91 -22.98
N LYS A 138 -6.97 -8.96 -21.74
CA LYS A 138 -5.54 -8.75 -21.45
C LYS A 138 -4.66 -9.89 -21.93
N LEU A 139 -5.17 -11.12 -21.91
CA LEU A 139 -4.52 -12.25 -22.60
C LEU A 139 -4.56 -12.05 -24.12
N ALA A 140 -5.67 -11.54 -24.64
CA ALA A 140 -5.85 -11.32 -26.07
C ALA A 140 -4.93 -10.21 -26.62
N GLU A 141 -4.67 -9.16 -25.83
CA GLU A 141 -3.76 -8.04 -26.16
C GLU A 141 -2.30 -8.47 -26.38
N PHE A 142 -1.89 -9.67 -25.93
CA PHE A 142 -0.59 -10.24 -26.32
C PHE A 142 -0.42 -10.36 -27.84
N THR A 143 -1.53 -10.49 -28.57
CA THR A 143 -1.60 -10.47 -30.05
C THR A 143 -0.94 -9.22 -30.65
N ASP A 144 -0.99 -8.07 -29.97
CA ASP A 144 -0.36 -6.82 -30.42
C ASP A 144 1.15 -7.00 -30.61
N THR A 145 1.78 -7.67 -29.64
CA THR A 145 3.21 -7.89 -29.66
C THR A 145 3.62 -8.89 -30.73
N PHE A 146 2.78 -9.90 -31.03
CA PHE A 146 3.00 -10.82 -32.15
C PHE A 146 3.04 -10.06 -33.48
N PHE A 147 2.11 -9.13 -33.72
CA PHE A 147 2.14 -8.30 -34.92
C PHE A 147 3.43 -7.47 -35.03
N ILE A 148 3.95 -6.94 -33.92
CA ILE A 148 5.21 -6.17 -33.91
C ILE A 148 6.40 -7.05 -34.30
N VAL A 149 6.57 -8.22 -33.67
CA VAL A 149 7.73 -9.09 -33.92
C VAL A 149 7.68 -9.73 -35.31
N LEU A 150 6.49 -10.11 -35.80
CA LEU A 150 6.31 -10.69 -37.14
C LEU A 150 6.54 -9.65 -38.25
N ARG A 151 6.23 -8.37 -37.99
CA ARG A 151 6.50 -7.26 -38.92
C ARG A 151 7.90 -6.68 -38.79
N LYS A 152 8.75 -7.25 -37.92
CA LYS A 152 10.11 -6.78 -37.62
C LYS A 152 10.16 -5.31 -37.17
N LYS A 153 9.13 -4.83 -36.48
CA LYS A 153 9.12 -3.48 -35.89
C LYS A 153 9.90 -3.47 -34.57
N PRO A 154 10.48 -2.31 -34.17
CA PRO A 154 11.24 -2.22 -32.92
C PRO A 154 10.32 -2.51 -31.73
N LEU A 155 10.57 -3.63 -31.05
CA LEU A 155 9.88 -3.97 -29.81
C LEU A 155 10.49 -3.18 -28.64
N MET A 156 9.80 -2.12 -28.21
CA MET A 156 10.21 -1.24 -27.11
C MET A 156 9.99 -1.90 -25.74
N PHE A 157 10.84 -1.57 -24.76
CA PHE A 157 10.73 -2.07 -23.38
C PHE A 157 9.34 -1.83 -22.78
N LEU A 158 8.87 -0.58 -22.86
CA LEU A 158 7.60 -0.17 -22.28
C LEU A 158 6.41 -1.01 -22.78
N HIS A 159 6.41 -1.44 -24.05
CA HIS A 159 5.29 -2.17 -24.65
C HIS A 159 5.12 -3.57 -24.06
N TRP A 160 6.14 -4.43 -24.15
CA TRP A 160 6.02 -5.81 -23.64
C TRP A 160 6.00 -5.86 -22.11
N TYR A 161 6.64 -4.89 -21.44
CA TYR A 161 6.54 -4.74 -19.99
C TYR A 161 5.13 -4.34 -19.56
N HIS A 162 4.50 -3.38 -20.26
CA HIS A 162 3.13 -2.96 -20.01
C HIS A 162 2.15 -4.13 -20.15
N HIS A 163 2.22 -4.92 -21.23
CA HIS A 163 1.30 -6.05 -21.42
C HIS A 163 1.41 -7.11 -20.32
N ILE A 164 2.63 -7.41 -19.84
CA ILE A 164 2.82 -8.29 -18.67
C ILE A 164 2.19 -7.65 -17.43
N LEU A 165 2.49 -6.38 -17.17
CA LEU A 165 2.02 -5.67 -15.98
C LEU A 165 0.48 -5.59 -15.95
N THR A 166 -0.16 -5.27 -17.07
CA THR A 166 -1.62 -5.19 -17.18
C THR A 166 -2.29 -6.53 -16.95
N LEU A 167 -1.69 -7.65 -17.40
CA LEU A 167 -2.21 -8.98 -17.12
C LEU A 167 -2.10 -9.33 -15.63
N LEU A 168 -0.95 -9.05 -15.01
CA LEU A 168 -0.71 -9.31 -13.59
C LEU A 168 -1.68 -8.52 -12.69
N TYR A 169 -1.93 -7.23 -12.99
CA TYR A 169 -2.89 -6.43 -12.23
C TYR A 169 -4.35 -6.86 -12.47
N ALA A 170 -4.71 -7.17 -13.72
CA ALA A 170 -6.06 -7.61 -14.08
C ALA A 170 -6.44 -8.92 -13.38
N GLU A 171 -5.61 -9.97 -13.48
CA GLU A 171 -5.91 -11.28 -12.91
C GLU A 171 -5.58 -11.40 -11.41
N GLY A 172 -4.64 -10.59 -10.91
CA GLY A 172 -4.35 -10.51 -9.47
C GLY A 172 -5.58 -10.10 -8.65
N MET A 173 -6.45 -9.24 -9.20
CA MET A 173 -7.71 -8.84 -8.57
C MET A 173 -8.81 -9.91 -8.66
N LEU A 174 -8.83 -10.73 -9.72
CA LEU A 174 -9.82 -11.80 -9.93
C LEU A 174 -9.53 -13.05 -9.07
N THR A 175 -8.25 -13.40 -8.91
CA THR A 175 -7.83 -14.61 -8.18
C THR A 175 -8.06 -14.50 -6.67
N THR A 176 -7.85 -13.33 -6.06
CA THR A 176 -8.20 -13.11 -4.65
C THR A 176 -9.70 -13.27 -4.42
N LEU A 177 -10.54 -12.86 -5.38
CA LEU A 177 -12.00 -12.90 -5.25
C LEU A 177 -12.57 -14.31 -5.47
N ILE A 178 -12.03 -15.09 -6.43
CA ILE A 178 -12.40 -16.50 -6.64
C ILE A 178 -11.91 -17.38 -5.50
N VAL A 179 -10.69 -17.16 -4.98
CA VAL A 179 -10.20 -17.89 -3.80
C VAL A 179 -11.05 -17.54 -2.58
N CYS A 180 -11.46 -16.28 -2.40
CA CYS A 180 -12.43 -15.90 -1.37
C CYS A 180 -13.78 -16.59 -1.57
N LEU A 181 -14.35 -16.60 -2.79
CA LEU A 181 -15.63 -17.28 -3.08
C LEU A 181 -15.55 -18.81 -2.86
N CYS A 182 -14.49 -19.46 -3.33
CA CYS A 182 -14.25 -20.89 -3.12
C CYS A 182 -14.03 -21.24 -1.64
N LEU A 183 -13.27 -20.41 -0.91
CA LEU A 183 -13.11 -20.56 0.54
C LEU A 183 -14.43 -20.33 1.28
N THR A 184 -15.28 -19.41 0.80
CA THR A 184 -16.60 -19.15 1.38
C THR A 184 -17.55 -20.34 1.15
N THR A 185 -17.48 -20.99 -0.03
CA THR A 185 -18.26 -22.21 -0.31
C THR A 185 -17.76 -23.43 0.48
N THR A 186 -16.45 -23.55 0.74
CA THR A 186 -15.93 -24.62 1.62
C THR A 186 -16.25 -24.36 3.09
N LEU A 187 -16.24 -23.11 3.54
CA LEU A 187 -16.63 -22.74 4.91
C LEU A 187 -18.14 -22.91 5.17
N HIS A 188 -18.99 -22.72 4.17
CA HIS A 188 -20.44 -23.00 4.29
C HIS A 188 -20.77 -24.50 4.23
N ALA A 189 -19.91 -25.33 3.61
CA ALA A 189 -20.06 -26.77 3.68
C ALA A 189 -19.79 -27.30 5.11
N ASP A 190 -18.81 -26.73 5.82
CA ASP A 190 -18.48 -27.09 7.20
C ASP A 190 -19.49 -26.54 8.25
N ASP A 191 -20.17 -25.42 7.97
CA ASP A 191 -21.19 -24.83 8.86
C ASP A 191 -22.52 -25.63 8.87
N ILE A 192 -22.83 -26.37 7.80
CA ILE A 192 -24.01 -27.26 7.77
C ILE A 192 -23.79 -28.51 8.64
N ASP A 193 -22.58 -29.08 8.62
CA ASP A 193 -22.24 -30.27 9.42
C ASP A 193 -22.15 -29.94 10.92
N THR A 194 -21.63 -28.75 11.28
CA THR A 194 -21.53 -28.34 12.68
C THR A 194 -22.87 -27.93 13.32
N ARG A 195 -23.82 -27.38 12.54
CA ARG A 195 -25.16 -27.02 13.05
C ARG A 195 -26.06 -28.22 13.31
N LEU A 196 -25.90 -29.32 12.56
CA LEU A 196 -26.61 -30.58 12.82
C LEU A 196 -26.11 -31.28 14.10
N VAL A 197 -24.84 -31.11 14.46
CA VAL A 197 -24.25 -31.66 15.69
C VAL A 197 -24.59 -30.81 16.93
N SER A 198 -24.66 -29.48 16.79
CA SER A 198 -24.89 -28.56 17.92
C SER A 198 -26.35 -28.49 18.39
N ALA A 199 -27.33 -28.84 17.55
CA ALA A 199 -28.75 -28.83 17.91
C ALA A 199 -29.18 -29.90 18.94
N THR A 200 -28.29 -30.84 19.29
CA THR A 200 -28.61 -31.98 20.17
C THR A 200 -28.09 -31.80 21.59
N SER A 201 -27.48 -30.67 21.95
CA SER A 201 -26.88 -30.53 23.28
C SER A 201 -27.10 -29.15 23.89
N THR A 202 -27.69 -29.21 25.09
CA THR A 202 -27.60 -28.23 26.18
C THR A 202 -28.77 -27.26 26.32
N SER A 203 -29.81 -27.78 26.98
CA SER A 203 -30.72 -27.02 27.82
C SER A 203 -30.06 -26.59 29.13
N THR A 204 -30.50 -25.44 29.65
CA THR A 204 -30.52 -25.02 31.07
C THR A 204 -29.21 -24.60 31.74
N LEU A 205 -29.08 -23.31 32.07
CA LEU A 205 -29.19 -22.79 33.46
C LEU A 205 -28.88 -21.27 33.55
N THR A 206 -29.83 -20.56 34.16
CA THR A 206 -29.78 -19.18 34.68
C THR A 206 -28.99 -19.09 36.00
N SER A 207 -28.26 -17.99 36.23
CA SER A 207 -28.29 -17.25 37.52
C SER A 207 -27.60 -15.86 37.47
N THR A 208 -28.43 -14.85 37.76
CA THR A 208 -28.27 -13.71 38.69
C THR A 208 -26.87 -13.18 39.08
N ILE A 209 -26.60 -11.89 38.83
CA ILE A 209 -25.76 -11.03 39.70
C ILE A 209 -26.39 -9.64 39.84
N GLY A 210 -26.54 -9.21 41.10
CA GLY A 210 -27.07 -7.91 41.51
C GLY A 210 -26.02 -6.78 41.56
N SER A 211 -26.57 -5.58 41.66
CA SER A 211 -25.99 -4.24 41.75
C SER A 211 -24.88 -4.02 42.79
N SER A 212 -23.94 -3.12 42.49
CA SER A 212 -23.65 -1.96 43.38
C SER A 212 -22.78 -0.90 42.70
N SER A 213 -23.17 0.35 42.94
CA SER A 213 -22.49 1.61 42.63
C SER A 213 -21.40 1.92 43.65
N LEU A 214 -20.30 2.56 43.23
CA LEU A 214 -19.50 3.39 44.13
C LEU A 214 -18.86 4.57 43.38
N SER A 215 -19.15 5.77 43.89
CA SER A 215 -18.64 7.07 43.49
C SER A 215 -17.33 7.42 44.20
N SER A 216 -16.40 8.12 43.52
CA SER A 216 -15.77 9.40 43.94
C SER A 216 -14.34 9.59 43.37
N ALA A 217 -14.13 10.69 42.63
CA ALA A 217 -12.86 11.43 42.55
C ALA A 217 -13.10 12.74 41.78
N ASN A 218 -13.19 13.88 42.49
CA ASN A 218 -13.56 15.18 41.90
C ASN A 218 -12.37 16.12 41.66
N THR A 219 -11.14 15.60 41.59
CA THR A 219 -9.93 16.40 41.35
C THR A 219 -9.34 16.20 39.94
N SER A 220 -9.62 15.07 39.27
CA SER A 220 -9.27 14.80 37.86
C SER A 220 -10.29 15.36 36.85
N SER A 221 -11.47 15.76 37.34
CA SER A 221 -12.59 16.21 36.49
C SER A 221 -12.26 17.48 35.72
N SER A 222 -11.64 18.48 36.37
CA SER A 222 -11.40 19.80 35.75
C SER A 222 -10.38 19.76 34.60
N SER A 223 -9.28 19.01 34.78
CA SER A 223 -8.21 18.94 33.77
C SER A 223 -8.60 18.03 32.59
N LEU A 224 -9.34 16.95 32.85
CA LEU A 224 -9.94 16.11 31.81
C LEU A 224 -11.02 16.84 30.99
N ILE A 225 -11.82 17.71 31.64
CA ILE A 225 -12.79 18.57 30.95
C ILE A 225 -12.07 19.54 30.00
N ASP A 226 -10.99 20.14 30.46
CA ASP A 226 -10.19 21.10 29.72
C ASP A 226 -9.42 20.44 28.55
N VAL A 227 -8.90 19.22 28.71
CA VAL A 227 -8.31 18.43 27.60
C VAL A 227 -9.36 18.07 26.54
N LYS A 228 -10.58 17.70 26.95
CA LYS A 228 -11.67 17.41 26.00
C LYS A 228 -12.08 18.64 25.21
N GLU A 229 -12.10 19.81 25.85
CA GLU A 229 -12.40 21.08 25.17
C GLU A 229 -11.34 21.40 24.11
N GLU A 230 -10.05 21.25 24.42
CA GLU A 230 -8.98 21.44 23.44
C GLU A 230 -9.04 20.44 22.28
N LEU A 231 -9.34 19.16 22.55
CA LEU A 231 -9.56 18.16 21.50
C LEU A 231 -10.77 18.52 20.61
N LEU A 232 -11.82 19.11 21.19
CA LEU A 232 -12.96 19.59 20.43
C LEU A 232 -12.59 20.79 19.55
N LYS A 233 -11.76 21.72 20.03
CA LYS A 233 -11.24 22.84 19.22
C LYS A 233 -10.48 22.32 18.00
N ILE A 234 -9.63 21.31 18.18
CA ILE A 234 -8.91 20.64 17.08
C ILE A 234 -9.93 20.02 16.10
N ALA A 235 -10.84 19.17 16.60
CA ALA A 235 -11.78 18.44 15.76
C ALA A 235 -12.78 19.34 15.01
N THR A 236 -13.11 20.49 15.58
CA THR A 236 -14.06 21.44 14.98
C THR A 236 -13.41 22.41 14.01
N THR A 237 -12.09 22.55 14.03
CA THR A 237 -11.33 23.41 13.11
C THR A 237 -11.66 23.07 11.64
N CYS A 238 -11.71 24.12 10.83
CA CYS A 238 -12.04 24.06 9.42
C CYS A 238 -10.81 24.46 8.61
N LEU A 239 -10.40 23.58 7.68
CA LEU A 239 -9.25 23.80 6.79
C LEU A 239 -9.74 24.01 5.36
N SER A 240 -9.50 25.21 4.84
CA SER A 240 -9.73 25.60 3.45
C SER A 240 -8.68 24.96 2.52
N PRO A 241 -8.91 24.88 1.20
CA PRO A 241 -7.90 24.45 0.23
C PRO A 241 -6.56 25.18 0.39
N LYS A 242 -6.60 26.47 0.77
CA LYS A 242 -5.38 27.26 0.99
C LYS A 242 -4.58 26.80 2.21
N ASP A 243 -5.26 26.35 3.26
CA ASP A 243 -4.61 25.82 4.46
C ASP A 243 -3.81 24.54 4.14
N PHE A 244 -4.32 23.69 3.23
CA PHE A 244 -3.58 22.52 2.74
C PHE A 244 -2.31 22.92 1.98
N GLU A 245 -2.36 23.95 1.14
CA GLU A 245 -1.16 24.44 0.46
C GLU A 245 -0.15 25.01 1.47
N LEU A 246 -0.61 25.78 2.46
CA LEU A 246 0.23 26.38 3.49
C LEU A 246 0.93 25.35 4.38
N LEU A 247 0.29 24.20 4.66
CA LEU A 247 0.89 23.07 5.37
C LEU A 247 2.16 22.54 4.70
N THR A 248 2.29 22.73 3.39
CA THR A 248 3.48 22.34 2.60
C THR A 248 4.33 23.54 2.18
N GLY A 249 4.10 24.72 2.75
CA GLY A 249 4.84 25.94 2.39
C GLY A 249 4.49 26.49 1.00
N ASN A 250 3.28 26.22 0.51
CA ASN A 250 2.82 26.53 -0.86
C ASN A 250 3.60 25.85 -1.99
N VAL A 251 4.29 24.74 -1.71
CA VAL A 251 5.02 23.97 -2.72
C VAL A 251 4.08 23.07 -3.52
N LEU A 252 3.04 22.53 -2.87
CA LEU A 252 2.09 21.60 -3.48
C LEU A 252 0.67 22.17 -3.49
N ARG A 253 -0.07 21.87 -4.56
CA ARG A 253 -1.49 22.22 -4.69
C ARG A 253 -2.35 21.31 -3.81
N HIS A 254 -3.48 21.84 -3.35
CA HIS A 254 -4.39 21.16 -2.41
C HIS A 254 -4.73 19.71 -2.81
N GLY A 255 -4.97 19.44 -4.11
CA GLY A 255 -5.32 18.11 -4.60
C GLY A 255 -4.23 17.07 -4.38
N VAL A 256 -2.95 17.47 -4.53
CA VAL A 256 -1.80 16.60 -4.27
C VAL A 256 -1.61 16.40 -2.77
N VAL A 257 -1.72 17.48 -1.99
CA VAL A 257 -1.59 17.45 -0.52
C VAL A 257 -2.61 16.49 0.09
N ARG A 258 -3.87 16.48 -0.39
CA ARG A 258 -4.92 15.60 0.10
C ARG A 258 -4.58 14.11 0.05
N MET A 259 -3.66 13.68 -0.82
CA MET A 259 -3.28 12.26 -0.95
C MET A 259 -2.48 11.76 0.26
N PHE A 260 -1.71 12.63 0.92
CA PHE A 260 -0.79 12.24 2.00
C PHE A 260 -0.94 13.12 3.26
N ILE A 261 -1.95 13.99 3.32
CA ILE A 261 -2.13 14.95 4.43
C ILE A 261 -2.30 14.26 5.79
N HIS A 262 -2.95 13.10 5.82
CA HIS A 262 -3.08 12.30 7.04
C HIS A 262 -1.70 11.94 7.59
N THR A 263 -0.85 11.37 6.74
CA THR A 263 0.53 11.00 7.08
C THR A 263 1.36 12.20 7.53
N LEU A 264 1.24 13.33 6.82
CA LEU A 264 1.97 14.55 7.16
C LEU A 264 1.55 15.11 8.53
N ILE A 265 0.25 15.16 8.81
CA ILE A 265 -0.26 15.69 10.09
C ILE A 265 0.03 14.74 11.24
N GLU A 266 -0.15 13.42 11.07
CA GLU A 266 0.18 12.43 12.10
C GLU A 266 1.65 12.53 12.50
N GLU A 267 2.56 12.56 11.54
CA GLU A 267 4.00 12.71 11.82
C GLU A 267 4.34 14.05 12.47
N SER A 268 3.67 15.12 12.04
CA SER A 268 3.86 16.46 12.62
C SER A 268 3.37 16.51 14.07
N VAL A 269 2.21 15.92 14.37
CA VAL A 269 1.64 15.82 15.72
C VAL A 269 2.54 14.98 16.61
N GLU A 270 3.05 13.86 16.10
CA GLU A 270 3.96 12.98 16.83
C GLU A 270 5.27 13.70 17.18
N THR A 271 5.86 14.40 16.21
CA THR A 271 7.07 15.21 16.43
C THR A 271 6.83 16.34 17.44
N ILE A 272 5.66 16.98 17.42
CA ILE A 272 5.26 17.97 18.43
C ILE A 272 5.18 17.31 19.81
N GLY A 273 4.49 16.18 19.93
CA GLY A 273 4.36 15.45 21.19
C GLY A 273 5.70 14.97 21.75
N LEU A 274 6.60 14.48 20.91
CA LEU A 274 7.95 14.07 21.31
C LEU A 274 8.74 15.25 21.88
N ARG A 275 8.59 16.44 21.30
CA ARG A 275 9.21 17.66 21.82
C ARG A 275 8.68 18.02 23.21
N GLU A 276 7.36 17.97 23.40
CA GLU A 276 6.73 18.24 24.71
C GLU A 276 7.12 17.17 25.75
N LEU A 277 7.17 15.89 25.37
CA LEU A 277 7.59 14.78 26.23
C LEU A 277 9.03 14.96 26.71
N ARG A 278 9.95 15.26 25.79
CA ARG A 278 11.36 15.52 26.13
C ARG A 278 11.51 16.76 26.99
N THR A 279 10.71 17.80 26.75
CA THR A 279 10.68 19.01 27.58
C THR A 279 10.23 18.70 29.00
N ALA A 280 9.15 17.92 29.16
CA ALA A 280 8.64 17.49 30.46
C ALA A 280 9.67 16.62 31.22
N LEU A 281 10.43 15.80 30.51
CA LEU A 281 11.53 14.98 31.03
C LEU A 281 12.84 15.75 31.25
N LYS A 282 12.91 17.04 30.90
CA LYS A 282 14.13 17.87 30.92
C LYS A 282 15.28 17.30 30.08
N LEU A 283 14.94 16.67 28.97
CA LEU A 283 15.88 16.13 27.98
C LEU A 283 16.14 17.16 26.86
N PRO A 284 17.29 17.08 26.16
CA PRO A 284 17.54 17.93 24.99
C PRO A 284 16.48 17.67 23.91
N PRO A 285 16.26 18.57 22.95
CA PRO A 285 15.29 18.37 21.86
C PRO A 285 15.54 17.07 21.07
N PRO A 286 14.55 16.58 20.30
CA PRO A 286 14.76 15.45 19.39
C PRO A 286 15.95 15.70 18.45
N ALA A 287 16.77 14.67 18.25
CA ALA A 287 17.85 14.71 17.27
C ALA A 287 17.29 14.74 15.84
N PRO A 288 18.06 15.20 14.84
CA PRO A 288 17.70 15.08 13.44
C PRO A 288 17.40 13.64 13.05
N TRP A 289 16.60 13.45 12.00
CA TRP A 289 16.20 12.13 11.53
C TRP A 289 17.42 11.22 11.31
N GLN A 290 17.31 9.99 11.81
CA GLN A 290 18.33 8.96 11.68
C GLN A 290 17.82 7.83 10.78
N PRO A 291 18.71 6.97 10.23
CA PRO A 291 18.30 5.71 9.63
C PRO A 291 17.51 4.88 10.64
N ARG A 292 16.55 4.12 10.14
CA ARG A 292 15.62 3.38 10.96
C ARG A 292 16.32 2.18 11.60
N ASN A 293 16.37 2.19 12.93
CA ASN A 293 16.67 0.97 13.69
C ASN A 293 15.36 0.21 13.95
N ARG A 294 15.26 -1.03 13.48
CA ARG A 294 14.09 -1.91 13.69
C ARG A 294 14.26 -2.85 14.88
N THR A 295 15.42 -2.84 15.51
CA THR A 295 15.74 -3.73 16.61
C THR A 295 15.15 -3.15 17.89
N GLU A 296 14.27 -3.91 18.54
CA GLU A 296 13.80 -3.58 19.89
C GLU A 296 14.93 -3.83 20.90
N PRO A 297 15.10 -2.94 21.89
CA PRO A 297 16.16 -3.10 22.88
C PRO A 297 15.90 -4.34 23.74
N THR A 298 16.94 -5.14 23.94
CA THR A 298 16.88 -6.33 24.80
C THR A 298 16.75 -5.94 26.28
N GLU A 299 16.21 -6.83 27.12
CA GLU A 299 16.15 -6.60 28.57
C GLU A 299 17.52 -6.29 29.18
N HIS A 300 18.58 -6.92 28.65
CA HIS A 300 19.96 -6.67 29.07
C HIS A 300 20.43 -5.25 28.72
N GLU A 301 20.11 -4.74 27.53
CA GLU A 301 20.42 -3.36 27.12
C GLU A 301 19.63 -2.33 27.94
N LEU A 302 18.37 -2.63 28.26
CA LEU A 302 17.55 -1.78 29.14
C LEU A 302 18.07 -1.79 30.59
N ALA A 303 18.59 -2.93 31.05
CA ALA A 303 19.19 -3.06 32.37
C ALA A 303 20.55 -2.35 32.46
N SER A 304 21.36 -2.41 31.39
CA SER A 304 22.70 -1.81 31.33
C SER A 304 22.71 -0.29 31.17
N ALA A 305 21.58 0.33 30.77
CA ALA A 305 21.43 1.78 30.73
C ALA A 305 21.72 2.41 32.11
N SER A 306 22.85 3.12 32.17
CA SER A 306 23.41 3.69 33.39
C SER A 306 22.77 5.03 33.76
N THR A 307 22.23 5.72 32.75
CA THR A 307 21.52 6.99 32.91
C THR A 307 20.07 6.89 32.44
N ILE A 308 19.26 7.81 32.96
CA ILE A 308 17.85 7.96 32.59
C ILE A 308 17.70 8.37 31.12
N GLU A 309 18.64 9.17 30.61
CA GLU A 309 18.68 9.57 29.20
C GLU A 309 19.02 8.39 28.28
N GLU A 310 19.99 7.53 28.65
CA GLU A 310 20.29 6.30 27.91
C GLU A 310 19.08 5.37 27.88
N TYR A 311 18.42 5.19 29.03
CA TYR A 311 17.21 4.39 29.12
C TYR A 311 16.09 4.95 28.22
N TYR A 312 15.87 6.26 28.25
CA TYR A 312 14.89 6.92 27.38
C TYR A 312 15.25 6.78 25.89
N LYS A 313 16.51 6.94 25.50
CA LYS A 313 16.94 6.78 24.09
C LYS A 313 16.64 5.40 23.53
N LEU A 314 16.74 4.35 24.35
CA LEU A 314 16.38 2.99 23.95
C LEU A 314 14.87 2.81 23.75
N ARG A 315 14.05 3.54 24.52
CA ARG A 315 12.58 3.39 24.55
C ARG A 315 11.79 4.53 23.89
N GLU A 316 12.47 5.52 23.32
CA GLU A 316 11.83 6.70 22.77
C GLU A 316 10.78 6.31 21.72
N PRO A 317 9.52 6.79 21.83
CA PRO A 317 8.43 6.36 20.97
C PRO A 317 8.53 7.03 19.60
N ARG A 318 9.48 6.60 18.77
CA ARG A 318 9.72 7.15 17.44
C ARG A 318 8.79 6.55 16.40
N SER A 319 8.20 7.42 15.59
CA SER A 319 7.41 7.04 14.43
C SER A 319 8.22 6.23 13.43
N LYS A 320 7.49 5.36 12.74
CA LYS A 320 7.98 4.66 11.55
C LYS A 320 8.32 5.63 10.41
N MET A 321 7.60 6.75 10.32
CA MET A 321 7.64 7.69 9.20
C MET A 321 8.62 8.86 9.44
N GLY A 322 9.01 9.10 10.69
CA GLY A 322 10.01 10.10 11.12
C GLY A 322 11.45 9.62 11.02
N SER A 323 11.86 9.03 9.89
CA SER A 323 13.22 8.51 9.69
C SER A 323 13.74 8.80 8.29
N LEU A 324 15.06 8.71 8.09
CA LEU A 324 15.67 8.89 6.76
C LEU A 324 15.22 7.83 5.73
N ASP A 325 14.69 6.71 6.20
CA ASP A 325 14.15 5.63 5.36
C ASP A 325 12.66 5.83 5.01
N SER A 326 12.10 7.00 5.32
CA SER A 326 10.72 7.34 5.00
C SER A 326 10.51 7.45 3.49
N GLU A 327 9.59 6.65 2.95
CA GLU A 327 9.23 6.70 1.53
C GLU A 327 8.28 7.86 1.18
N TYR A 328 7.71 8.53 2.20
CA TYR A 328 6.62 9.49 2.03
C TYR A 328 6.95 10.90 2.48
N LEU A 329 7.85 11.09 3.45
CA LEU A 329 8.10 12.38 4.08
C LEU A 329 9.59 12.70 4.12
N PHE A 330 9.92 13.98 3.97
CA PHE A 330 11.23 14.51 4.35
C PHE A 330 11.11 15.34 5.64
N GLU A 331 12.16 15.33 6.44
CA GLU A 331 12.23 16.06 7.72
C GLU A 331 11.83 17.55 7.57
N HIS A 332 12.30 18.21 6.52
CA HIS A 332 11.98 19.62 6.26
C HIS A 332 10.49 19.86 5.91
N ASN A 333 9.80 18.88 5.30
CA ASN A 333 8.37 19.01 5.03
C ASN A 333 7.56 18.89 6.32
N VAL A 334 7.95 17.98 7.21
CA VAL A 334 7.35 17.87 8.54
C VAL A 334 7.62 19.14 9.35
N ALA A 335 8.83 19.70 9.31
CA ALA A 335 9.14 20.96 9.97
C ALA A 335 8.26 22.13 9.48
N THR A 336 8.00 22.19 8.16
CA THR A 336 7.11 23.19 7.56
C THR A 336 5.67 23.03 8.07
N ALA A 337 5.16 21.81 8.10
CA ALA A 337 3.82 21.51 8.60
C ALA A 337 3.69 21.83 10.09
N ILE A 338 4.69 21.48 10.91
CA ILE A 338 4.73 21.81 12.34
C ILE A 338 4.67 23.32 12.55
N ALA A 339 5.43 24.11 11.79
CA ALA A 339 5.43 25.57 11.92
C ALA A 339 4.03 26.15 11.66
N TYR A 340 3.33 25.62 10.65
CA TYR A 340 1.95 25.99 10.36
C TYR A 340 0.98 25.54 11.46
N LEU A 341 1.05 24.28 11.89
CA LEU A 341 0.18 23.72 12.93
C LEU A 341 0.34 24.44 14.26
N ASN A 342 1.55 24.79 14.67
CA ASN A 342 1.79 25.55 15.91
C ASN A 342 1.09 26.93 15.88
N LYS A 343 1.01 27.56 14.71
CA LYS A 343 0.33 28.84 14.54
C LYS A 343 -1.20 28.69 14.48
N ARG A 344 -1.68 27.68 13.75
CA ARG A 344 -3.11 27.50 13.47
C ARG A 344 -3.85 26.72 14.55
N LEU A 345 -3.18 25.79 15.22
CA LEU A 345 -3.71 24.79 16.14
C LEU A 345 -2.82 24.65 17.40
N PRO A 346 -2.62 25.72 18.19
CA PRO A 346 -1.82 25.65 19.42
C PRO A 346 -2.37 24.61 20.43
N SER A 347 -3.67 24.28 20.34
CA SER A 347 -4.34 23.23 21.12
C SER A 347 -3.60 21.89 21.10
N ILE A 348 -2.92 21.53 20.01
CA ILE A 348 -2.12 20.28 19.92
C ILE A 348 -1.05 20.26 21.01
N GLN A 349 -0.27 21.34 21.13
CA GLN A 349 0.76 21.45 22.17
C GLN A 349 0.15 21.49 23.57
N THR A 350 -0.94 22.25 23.74
CA THR A 350 -1.64 22.37 25.02
C THR A 350 -2.10 21.01 25.55
N VAL A 351 -2.67 20.16 24.70
CA VAL A 351 -3.13 18.82 25.09
C VAL A 351 -1.96 17.95 25.56
N PHE A 352 -0.85 17.92 24.83
CA PHE A 352 0.34 17.18 25.27
C PHE A 352 0.90 17.70 26.59
N ARG A 353 1.05 19.03 26.72
CA ARG A 353 1.60 19.65 27.93
C ARG A 353 0.77 19.29 29.16
N ARG A 354 -0.56 19.42 29.08
CA ARG A 354 -1.46 19.07 30.18
C ARG A 354 -1.40 17.59 30.53
N ALA A 355 -1.38 16.71 29.53
CA ALA A 355 -1.26 15.27 29.75
C ALA A 355 0.03 14.90 30.51
N PHE A 356 1.13 15.61 30.24
CA PHE A 356 2.39 15.40 30.95
C PHE A 356 2.44 16.09 32.32
N GLU A 357 1.80 17.26 32.48
CA GLU A 357 1.69 17.96 33.77
C GLU A 357 0.87 17.17 34.80
N GLU A 358 -0.17 16.45 34.38
CA GLU A 358 -0.97 15.57 35.26
C GLU A 358 -0.15 14.43 35.86
N LEU A 359 0.81 13.90 35.10
CA LEU A 359 1.66 12.78 35.49
C LEU A 359 2.98 13.21 36.14
N CYS A 360 3.43 14.43 35.83
CA CYS A 360 4.56 15.11 36.45
C CYS A 360 4.09 16.42 37.09
N PRO A 361 3.33 16.38 38.19
CA PRO A 361 3.01 17.58 38.94
C PRO A 361 4.31 18.14 39.51
N SER A 362 4.90 19.12 38.84
CA SER A 362 6.06 19.91 39.30
C SER A 362 7.13 19.07 40.05
N ALA A 363 7.90 18.30 39.28
CA ALA A 363 9.05 17.48 39.68
C ALA A 363 8.75 16.19 40.49
N PRO A 364 9.00 15.00 39.92
CA PRO A 364 9.38 13.86 40.73
C PRO A 364 10.73 14.19 41.39
N LYS A 365 10.81 14.11 42.73
CA LYS A 365 12.08 14.19 43.46
C LYS A 365 13.12 13.15 42.97
N VAL A 366 12.70 12.13 42.20
CA VAL A 366 13.58 11.19 41.48
C VAL A 366 12.88 10.74 40.18
N LEU A 367 13.41 11.13 39.02
CA LEU A 367 13.01 10.55 37.73
C LEU A 367 13.54 9.11 37.68
N ASN A 368 12.69 8.10 37.46
CA ASN A 368 13.09 6.69 37.43
C ASN A 368 12.55 6.00 36.17
N LYS A 369 13.02 4.78 35.89
CA LYS A 369 12.62 4.01 34.70
C LYS A 369 11.10 3.84 34.59
N LYS A 370 10.43 3.57 35.72
CA LYS A 370 8.95 3.43 35.79
C LYS A 370 8.22 4.73 35.42
N ALA A 371 8.73 5.88 35.85
CA ALA A 371 8.15 7.18 35.52
C ALA A 371 8.28 7.47 34.01
N ILE A 372 9.41 7.12 33.39
CA ILE A 372 9.58 7.20 31.94
C ILE A 372 8.52 6.36 31.22
N ASP A 373 8.36 5.11 31.66
CA ASP A 373 7.41 4.19 31.02
C ASP A 373 5.98 4.73 31.08
N SER A 374 5.56 5.22 32.24
CA SER A 374 4.24 5.86 32.40
C SER A 374 4.08 7.10 31.52
N MET A 375 5.14 7.89 31.31
CA MET A 375 5.08 9.06 30.41
C MET A 375 5.02 8.66 28.93
N ILE A 376 5.69 7.57 28.54
CA ILE A 376 5.60 7.01 27.18
C ILE A 376 4.21 6.44 26.93
N GLU A 377 3.62 5.72 27.89
CA GLU A 377 2.24 5.23 27.80
C GLU A 377 1.25 6.39 27.63
N ALA A 378 1.42 7.45 28.44
CA ALA A 378 0.61 8.65 28.32
C ALA A 378 0.77 9.33 26.97
N PHE A 379 2.01 9.44 26.45
CA PHE A 379 2.27 9.96 25.11
C PHE A 379 1.45 9.20 24.06
N HIS A 380 1.44 7.86 24.07
CA HIS A 380 0.66 7.07 23.12
C HIS A 380 -0.85 7.29 23.26
N ALA A 381 -1.37 7.36 24.48
CA ALA A 381 -2.79 7.62 24.74
C ALA A 381 -3.22 9.02 24.26
N THR A 382 -2.39 10.03 24.53
CA THR A 382 -2.61 11.41 24.12
C THR A 382 -2.50 11.55 22.59
N LEU A 383 -1.48 10.96 21.97
CA LEU A 383 -1.30 10.94 20.52
C LEU A 383 -2.51 10.33 19.83
N THR A 384 -3.02 9.19 20.33
CA THR A 384 -4.24 8.55 19.81
C THR A 384 -5.45 9.48 19.87
N SER A 385 -5.60 10.21 20.96
CA SER A 385 -6.71 11.16 21.15
C SER A 385 -6.63 12.35 20.18
N ILE A 386 -5.43 12.92 19.99
CA ILE A 386 -5.20 14.02 19.05
C ILE A 386 -5.37 13.53 17.60
N ASN A 387 -4.85 12.35 17.24
CA ASN A 387 -4.99 11.77 15.89
C ASN A 387 -6.46 11.52 15.54
N ASN A 388 -7.29 11.12 16.50
CA ASN A 388 -8.73 11.03 16.32
C ASN A 388 -9.37 12.40 16.08
N ALA A 389 -8.95 13.44 16.80
CA ALA A 389 -9.45 14.80 16.62
C ALA A 389 -9.02 15.41 15.26
N THR A 390 -7.75 15.28 14.88
CA THR A 390 -7.24 15.76 13.58
C THR A 390 -7.83 14.97 12.42
N SER A 391 -8.10 13.67 12.57
CA SER A 391 -8.84 12.89 11.57
C SER A 391 -10.26 13.39 11.37
N LYS A 392 -10.96 13.83 12.43
CA LYS A 392 -12.28 14.46 12.30
C LYS A 392 -12.19 15.81 11.59
N MET A 393 -11.21 16.63 11.95
CA MET A 393 -10.92 17.90 11.28
C MET A 393 -10.72 17.72 9.76
N LEU A 394 -9.94 16.72 9.35
CA LEU A 394 -9.63 16.45 7.94
C LEU A 394 -10.81 15.90 7.12
N ARG A 395 -11.83 15.32 7.77
CA ARG A 395 -13.01 14.74 7.11
C ARG A 395 -14.14 15.74 6.85
N LYS A 396 -14.02 16.99 7.31
CA LYS A 396 -15.04 18.02 7.09
C LYS A 396 -15.00 18.54 5.65
N TYR A 397 -15.89 18.03 4.80
CA TYR A 397 -15.99 18.45 3.40
C TYR A 397 -16.59 19.85 3.23
N GLU A 398 -17.48 20.27 4.13
CA GLU A 398 -18.11 21.62 4.13
C GLU A 398 -17.10 22.77 4.21
N CYS A 399 -15.87 22.48 4.65
CA CYS A 399 -14.77 23.43 4.72
C CYS A 399 -14.06 23.67 3.37
N GLN A 400 -14.42 22.91 2.33
CA GLN A 400 -13.73 22.90 1.03
C GLN A 400 -14.38 23.82 -0.01
N ASP A 401 -15.58 24.33 0.28
CA ASP A 401 -16.40 25.16 -0.63
C ASP A 401 -16.31 26.68 -0.33
N VAL A 402 -15.38 27.10 0.54
CA VAL A 402 -15.17 28.52 0.95
C VAL A 402 -13.92 29.11 0.32
#